data_AF-A0A4Y7PLF6-F1
#
_entry.id   AF-A0A4Y7PLF6-F1
#
_cell.length_a   1.000
_cell.length_b   1.000
_cell.length_c   1.000
_cell.angle_alpha   90.00
_cell.angle_beta   90.00
_cell.angle_gamma   90.00
#
_symmetry.space_group_name_H-M   'P 1'
#
loop_
_entity.id
_entity.type
_entity.pdbx_description
1 polymer ?
#
loop_
_entity_poly.entity_id
_entity_poly.type
_entity_poly.pdbx_seq_one_letter_code
_entity_poly.pdbx_strand_id
1 'polypeptide(L)'
;MPFRRRPLRRARSTNDPTDADSMEPGSSSVAGAARAATPVALTALFQSTDVFPPLKSALSFLLQVHDICEKMKSNRGGADELRVRVEGVRDFVVEAFQDEEDMCLELYNALIQFDDALMSILVAVDDVRYRKSRLLRLAFSARDTETLRLVKQRLDDATKLLMLIVTLQQSKTLHSMSRTVSRVEGLVFEVGYMRAQLTAPRTALKKPALFFFHISPLDLPLDVIGSPVLPNLLTDFGPTL
;
A
#
# COMPACT_ATOMS: atom_id res chain seq x y z
N MET A 1 54.89 32.06 2.07
CA MET A 1 53.75 32.74 2.74
C MET A 1 53.05 31.75 3.67
N PRO A 2 53.23 31.82 5.00
CA PRO A 2 52.65 30.86 5.94
C PRO A 2 51.22 31.27 6.35
N PHE A 3 50.23 30.43 6.04
CA PHE A 3 48.84 30.64 6.43
C PHE A 3 48.63 30.25 7.90
N ARG A 4 48.47 31.25 8.77
CA ARG A 4 48.05 31.08 10.17
C ARG A 4 46.59 30.59 10.22
N ARG A 5 46.38 29.36 10.68
CA ARG A 5 45.05 28.81 10.98
C ARG A 5 44.53 29.39 12.31
N ARG A 6 43.35 30.01 12.26
CA ARG A 6 42.60 30.55 13.41
C ARG A 6 41.84 29.40 14.10
N PRO A 7 41.99 29.16 15.41
CA PRO A 7 41.18 28.18 16.12
C PRO A 7 39.76 28.74 16.40
N LEU A 8 38.74 27.99 15.98
CA LEU A 8 37.33 28.29 16.20
C LEU A 8 36.98 27.97 17.66
N ARG A 9 36.65 29.02 18.42
CA ARG A 9 36.32 28.97 19.85
C ARG A 9 34.91 28.40 20.03
N ARG A 10 34.83 27.13 20.44
CA ARG A 10 33.59 26.41 20.79
C ARG A 10 33.02 27.00 22.08
N ALA A 11 31.85 27.64 22.01
CA ALA A 11 31.12 28.10 23.18
C ALA A 11 30.62 26.89 23.99
N ARG A 12 30.90 26.95 25.29
CA ARG A 12 30.60 25.95 26.31
C ARG A 12 29.13 26.06 26.67
N SER A 13 28.39 24.97 26.60
CA SER A 13 27.00 24.90 27.04
C SER A 13 26.93 24.92 28.56
N THR A 14 25.92 25.60 29.08
CA THR A 14 25.49 25.54 30.47
C THR A 14 24.18 24.78 30.45
N ASN A 15 24.22 23.52 30.87
CA ASN A 15 23.04 22.70 31.06
C ASN A 15 22.47 23.01 32.46
N ASP A 16 21.17 23.23 32.52
CA ASP A 16 20.38 23.27 33.74
C ASP A 16 19.81 21.85 33.96
N PRO A 17 20.12 21.17 35.07
CA PRO A 17 19.61 19.85 35.37
C PRO A 17 18.43 19.95 36.34
N THR A 18 17.25 19.50 35.92
CA THR A 18 16.20 19.15 36.86
C THR A 18 15.59 17.81 36.48
N ASP A 19 16.02 16.85 37.28
CA ASP A 19 15.52 15.51 37.56
C ASP A 19 14.02 15.30 37.28
N ALA A 20 13.75 14.27 36.48
CA ALA A 20 12.68 13.31 36.73
C ALA A 20 13.07 11.99 36.04
N ASP A 21 13.83 11.19 36.78
CA ASP A 21 14.14 9.79 36.52
C ASP A 21 12.82 9.00 36.37
N SER A 22 12.50 8.66 35.12
CA SER A 22 11.60 7.56 34.78
C SER A 22 12.43 6.54 33.99
N MET A 23 13.30 5.82 34.69
CA MET A 23 13.93 4.61 34.16
C MET A 23 12.84 3.56 33.94
N GLU A 24 12.36 3.47 32.70
CA GLU A 24 11.69 2.28 32.14
C GLU A 24 12.78 1.36 31.58
N PRO A 25 13.21 0.32 32.33
CA PRO A 25 14.22 -0.62 31.89
C PRO A 25 13.48 -1.79 31.21
N GLY A 26 13.15 -1.66 29.92
CA GLY A 26 12.40 -2.76 29.28
C GLY A 26 12.37 -2.80 27.74
N SER A 27 12.49 -1.67 27.04
CA SER A 27 12.09 -1.64 25.62
C SER A 27 13.17 -2.03 24.59
N SER A 28 14.41 -2.29 25.00
CA SER A 28 15.49 -2.63 24.04
C SER A 28 15.49 -4.11 23.59
N SER A 29 14.89 -5.01 24.36
CA SER A 29 14.87 -6.46 24.10
C SER A 29 13.95 -6.82 22.92
N VAL A 30 12.75 -6.23 22.88
CA VAL A 30 11.72 -6.55 21.87
C VAL A 30 12.16 -6.12 20.46
N ALA A 31 12.78 -4.94 20.34
CA ALA A 31 13.30 -4.45 19.07
C ALA A 31 14.44 -5.32 18.51
N GLY A 32 15.21 -6.00 19.39
CA GLY A 32 16.25 -6.94 18.98
C GLY A 32 15.67 -8.25 18.41
N ALA A 33 14.65 -8.80 19.06
CA ALA A 33 13.99 -10.03 18.62
C ALA A 33 13.26 -9.85 17.27
N ALA A 34 12.57 -8.73 17.07
CA ALA A 34 11.89 -8.41 15.81
C ALA A 34 12.89 -8.29 14.62
N ARG A 35 14.07 -7.73 14.86
CA ARG A 35 15.15 -7.65 13.85
C ARG A 35 15.70 -9.02 13.47
N ALA A 36 15.84 -9.93 14.44
CA ALA A 36 16.30 -11.29 14.19
C ALA A 36 15.26 -12.15 13.45
N ALA A 37 13.97 -11.88 13.64
CA ALA A 37 12.87 -12.61 13.00
C ALA A 37 12.63 -12.21 11.53
N THR A 38 13.01 -10.99 11.14
CA THR A 38 12.83 -10.44 9.79
C THR A 38 13.39 -11.32 8.66
N PRO A 39 14.66 -11.77 8.69
CA PRO A 39 15.19 -12.64 7.62
C PRO A 39 14.53 -14.02 7.57
N VAL A 40 14.03 -14.53 8.72
CA VAL A 40 13.33 -15.82 8.78
C VAL A 40 11.97 -15.74 8.10
N ALA A 41 11.18 -14.70 8.38
CA ALA A 41 9.89 -14.49 7.72
C ALA A 41 10.05 -14.34 6.19
N LEU A 42 11.06 -13.60 5.75
CA LEU A 42 11.38 -13.43 4.34
C LEU A 42 11.77 -14.74 3.65
N THR A 43 12.50 -15.61 4.33
CA THR A 43 12.88 -16.92 3.78
C THR A 43 11.66 -17.83 3.63
N ALA A 44 10.71 -17.78 4.57
CA ALA A 44 9.47 -18.55 4.49
C ALA A 44 8.60 -18.10 3.30
N LEU A 45 8.47 -16.79 3.08
CA LEU A 45 7.78 -16.24 1.90
C LEU A 45 8.49 -16.59 0.60
N PHE A 46 9.81 -16.46 0.56
CA PHE A 46 10.57 -16.82 -0.63
C PHE A 46 10.34 -18.28 -1.04
N GLN A 47 10.14 -19.18 -0.08
CA GLN A 47 9.81 -20.59 -0.31
C GLN A 47 8.36 -20.81 -0.75
N SER A 48 7.40 -19.96 -0.33
CA SER A 48 6.01 -20.06 -0.78
C SER A 48 5.83 -19.55 -2.22
N THR A 49 6.66 -18.59 -2.64
CA THR A 49 6.55 -17.93 -3.96
C THR A 49 7.19 -18.70 -5.13
N ASP A 50 7.47 -20.01 -5.00
CA ASP A 50 8.10 -20.80 -6.08
C ASP A 50 7.26 -20.83 -7.37
N VAL A 51 5.97 -20.52 -7.26
CA VAL A 51 5.02 -20.39 -8.39
C VAL A 51 5.06 -19.00 -9.08
N PHE A 52 5.75 -18.01 -8.48
CA PHE A 52 5.73 -16.61 -8.95
C PHE A 52 7.15 -16.01 -9.05
N PRO A 53 7.86 -16.26 -10.17
CA PRO A 53 9.25 -15.82 -10.33
C PRO A 53 9.50 -14.33 -10.09
N PRO A 54 8.65 -13.37 -10.56
CA PRO A 54 8.88 -11.95 -10.31
C PRO A 54 8.77 -11.57 -8.83
N LEU A 55 7.81 -12.14 -8.11
CA LEU A 55 7.61 -11.88 -6.68
C LEU A 55 8.79 -12.41 -5.85
N LYS A 56 9.22 -13.63 -6.16
CA LYS A 56 10.40 -14.27 -5.56
C LYS A 56 11.67 -13.44 -5.76
N SER A 57 11.86 -12.93 -6.97
CA SER A 57 12.97 -12.04 -7.32
C SER A 57 12.94 -10.75 -6.51
N ALA A 58 11.79 -10.07 -6.47
CA ALA A 58 11.61 -8.85 -5.69
C ALA A 58 11.92 -9.05 -4.19
N LEU A 59 11.41 -10.12 -3.58
CA LEU A 59 11.69 -10.45 -2.17
C LEU A 59 13.18 -10.71 -1.91
N SER A 60 13.85 -11.42 -2.82
CA SER A 60 15.31 -11.64 -2.75
C SER A 60 16.08 -10.31 -2.82
N PHE A 61 15.65 -9.38 -3.67
CA PHE A 61 16.28 -8.06 -3.76
C PHE A 61 16.09 -7.24 -2.48
N LEU A 62 14.89 -7.22 -1.91
CA LEU A 62 14.62 -6.54 -0.64
C LEU A 62 15.51 -7.09 0.49
N LEU A 63 15.67 -8.42 0.56
CA LEU A 63 16.61 -9.07 1.48
C LEU A 63 18.05 -8.60 1.28
N GLN A 64 18.53 -8.56 0.04
CA GLN A 64 19.89 -8.12 -0.26
C GLN A 64 20.13 -6.65 0.11
N VAL A 65 19.17 -5.77 -0.18
CA VAL A 65 19.26 -4.34 0.20
C VAL A 65 19.28 -4.18 1.71
N HIS A 66 18.44 -4.92 2.44
CA HIS A 66 18.44 -4.95 3.90
C HIS A 66 19.82 -5.36 4.45
N ASP A 67 20.36 -6.46 3.95
CA ASP A 67 21.69 -6.97 4.31
C ASP A 67 22.82 -5.98 4.05
N ILE A 68 22.78 -5.26 2.93
CA ILE A 68 23.76 -4.23 2.60
C ILE A 68 23.65 -3.07 3.59
N CYS A 69 22.43 -2.59 3.88
CA CYS A 69 22.20 -1.50 4.83
C CYS A 69 22.74 -1.84 6.23
N GLU A 70 22.54 -3.08 6.69
CA GLU A 70 23.07 -3.55 7.97
C GLU A 70 24.61 -3.52 8.00
N LYS A 71 25.25 -3.90 6.89
CA LYS A 71 26.71 -3.96 6.76
C LYS A 71 27.37 -2.60 6.46
N MET A 72 26.60 -1.56 6.12
CA MET A 72 27.12 -0.23 5.74
C MET A 72 27.75 0.52 6.92
N LYS A 73 29.05 0.81 6.85
CA LYS A 73 29.77 1.54 7.93
C LYS A 73 29.64 3.06 7.85
N SER A 74 29.27 3.63 6.71
CA SER A 74 29.09 5.07 6.46
C SER A 74 27.62 5.38 6.22
N ASN A 75 27.23 6.64 6.44
CA ASN A 75 25.86 7.12 6.25
C ASN A 75 24.81 6.26 6.97
N ARG A 76 25.12 5.83 8.20
CA ARG A 76 24.28 4.92 9.02
C ARG A 76 22.83 5.38 9.10
N GLY A 77 22.58 6.66 9.38
CA GLY A 77 21.21 7.19 9.44
C GLY A 77 20.42 6.99 8.13
N GLY A 78 21.04 7.28 6.98
CA GLY A 78 20.41 7.06 5.68
C GLY A 78 20.19 5.58 5.35
N ALA A 79 21.10 4.70 5.78
CA ALA A 79 20.97 3.25 5.62
C ALA A 79 19.89 2.66 6.55
N ASP A 80 19.80 3.14 7.80
CA ASP A 80 18.76 2.73 8.75
C ASP A 80 17.37 3.15 8.27
N GLU A 81 17.23 4.37 7.74
CA GLU A 81 15.98 4.83 7.13
C GLU A 81 15.58 3.99 5.90
N LEU A 82 16.54 3.67 5.03
CA LEU A 82 16.29 2.80 3.88
C LEU A 82 15.86 1.39 4.33
N ARG A 83 16.50 0.84 5.37
CA ARG A 83 16.13 -0.46 5.93
C ARG A 83 14.69 -0.49 6.43
N VAL A 84 14.28 0.51 7.21
CA VAL A 84 12.89 0.60 7.71
C VAL A 84 11.89 0.66 6.56
N ARG A 85 12.22 1.35 5.47
CA ARG A 85 11.36 1.35 4.27
C ARG A 85 11.29 -0.01 3.61
N VAL A 86 12.42 -0.69 3.43
CA VAL A 86 12.46 -2.06 2.89
C VAL A 86 11.61 -3.02 3.73
N GLU A 87 11.65 -2.91 5.06
CA GLU A 87 10.78 -3.67 5.97
C GLU A 87 9.30 -3.36 5.73
N GLY A 88 8.91 -2.09 5.60
CA GLY A 88 7.53 -1.71 5.30
C GLY A 88 7.05 -2.20 3.92
N VAL A 89 7.93 -2.16 2.91
CA VAL A 89 7.63 -2.70 1.57
C VAL A 89 7.44 -4.20 1.62
N ARG A 90 8.25 -4.93 2.40
CA ARG A 90 8.03 -6.35 2.64
C ARG A 90 6.64 -6.57 3.22
N ASP A 91 6.30 -5.91 4.32
CA ASP A 91 5.03 -6.15 5.02
C ASP A 91 3.84 -5.92 4.08
N PHE A 92 3.91 -4.86 3.25
CA PHE A 92 2.94 -4.59 2.20
C PHE A 92 2.87 -5.73 1.16
N VAL A 93 4.01 -6.22 0.65
CA VAL A 93 4.02 -7.33 -0.32
C VAL A 93 3.43 -8.60 0.29
N VAL A 94 3.71 -8.90 1.56
CA VAL A 94 3.12 -10.06 2.24
C VAL A 94 1.61 -9.94 2.32
N GLU A 95 1.10 -8.77 2.68
CA GLU A 95 -0.34 -8.51 2.78
C GLU A 95 -1.03 -8.53 1.41
N ALA A 96 -0.41 -7.93 0.40
CA ALA A 96 -0.98 -7.81 -0.95
C ALA A 96 -1.10 -9.15 -1.69
N PHE A 97 -0.30 -10.15 -1.33
CA PHE A 97 -0.19 -11.43 -2.04
C PHE A 97 -0.50 -12.64 -1.16
N GLN A 98 -1.33 -12.50 -0.11
CA GLN A 98 -1.75 -13.65 0.71
C GLN A 98 -2.60 -14.66 -0.08
N ASP A 99 -3.42 -14.16 -1.01
CA ASP A 99 -4.35 -14.96 -1.82
C ASP A 99 -3.80 -15.07 -3.27
N GLU A 100 -2.84 -15.96 -3.48
CA GLU A 100 -2.09 -16.08 -4.74
C GLU A 100 -2.89 -16.70 -5.91
N GLU A 101 -4.12 -17.16 -5.70
CA GLU A 101 -4.84 -17.99 -6.67
C GLU A 101 -5.31 -17.24 -7.94
N ASP A 102 -5.44 -15.90 -7.91
CA ASP A 102 -5.96 -15.10 -9.03
C ASP A 102 -5.10 -13.87 -9.36
N MET A 103 -3.84 -14.11 -9.79
CA MET A 103 -2.98 -13.03 -10.27
C MET A 103 -3.34 -12.61 -11.70
N CYS A 104 -3.93 -11.42 -11.85
CA CYS A 104 -4.16 -10.82 -13.16
C CYS A 104 -2.86 -10.37 -13.86
N LEU A 105 -2.92 -10.26 -15.19
CA LEU A 105 -1.77 -9.87 -16.03
C LEU A 105 -1.23 -8.48 -15.68
N GLU A 106 -2.09 -7.54 -15.30
CA GLU A 106 -1.65 -6.19 -14.93
C GLU A 106 -0.84 -6.19 -13.63
N LEU A 107 -1.20 -7.02 -12.67
CA LEU A 107 -0.44 -7.18 -11.42
C LEU A 107 0.90 -7.86 -11.69
N TYR A 108 0.92 -8.86 -12.58
CA TYR A 108 2.16 -9.50 -13.02
C TYR A 108 3.12 -8.49 -13.69
N ASN A 109 2.62 -7.65 -14.59
CA ASN A 109 3.40 -6.61 -15.24
C ASN A 109 3.91 -5.56 -14.23
N ALA A 110 3.09 -5.22 -13.24
CA ALA A 110 3.49 -4.32 -12.16
C ALA A 110 4.65 -4.89 -11.34
N LEU A 111 4.61 -6.19 -11.04
CA LEU A 111 5.68 -6.88 -10.34
C LEU A 111 6.98 -6.89 -11.14
N ILE A 112 6.93 -7.08 -12.46
CA ILE A 112 8.13 -6.97 -13.30
C ILE A 112 8.73 -5.57 -13.22
N GLN A 113 7.92 -4.52 -13.37
CA GLN A 113 8.40 -3.14 -13.27
C GLN A 113 8.97 -2.83 -11.88
N PHE A 114 8.36 -3.39 -10.84
CA PHE A 114 8.83 -3.28 -9.48
C PHE A 114 10.18 -3.98 -9.29
N ASP A 115 10.35 -5.20 -9.83
CA ASP A 115 11.60 -5.96 -9.82
C ASP A 115 12.73 -5.20 -10.54
N ASP A 116 12.47 -4.65 -11.73
CA ASP A 116 13.42 -3.81 -12.47
C ASP A 116 13.86 -2.57 -11.65
N ALA A 117 12.91 -1.94 -10.95
CA ALA A 117 13.21 -0.81 -10.08
C ALA A 117 14.08 -1.23 -8.88
N LEU A 118 13.80 -2.38 -8.26
CA LEU A 118 14.60 -2.94 -7.17
C LEU A 118 16.01 -3.31 -7.63
N MET A 119 16.17 -3.85 -8.83
CA MET A 119 17.49 -4.14 -9.40
C MET A 119 18.31 -2.85 -9.59
N SER A 120 17.69 -1.78 -10.10
CA SER A 120 18.33 -0.46 -10.20
C SER A 120 18.75 0.09 -8.83
N ILE A 121 17.90 -0.10 -7.81
CA ILE A 121 18.18 0.29 -6.42
C ILE A 121 19.36 -0.50 -5.86
N LEU A 122 19.40 -1.82 -6.06
CA LEU A 122 20.46 -2.68 -5.56
C LEU A 122 21.83 -2.23 -6.08
N VAL A 123 21.94 -1.97 -7.38
CA VAL A 123 23.18 -1.48 -8.01
C VAL A 123 23.62 -0.17 -7.36
N ALA A 124 22.71 0.79 -7.18
CA ALA A 124 23.02 2.08 -6.57
C ALA A 124 23.45 1.97 -5.09
N VAL A 125 22.88 1.02 -4.35
CA VAL A 125 23.21 0.77 -2.94
C VAL A 125 24.57 0.07 -2.80
N ASP A 126 24.89 -0.88 -3.69
CA ASP A 126 26.18 -1.57 -3.65
C ASP A 126 27.35 -0.63 -4.01
N ASP A 127 27.13 0.34 -4.91
CA ASP A 127 28.08 1.42 -5.22
C ASP A 127 28.46 2.25 -3.98
N VAL A 128 27.49 2.50 -3.08
CA VAL A 128 27.73 3.22 -1.82
C VAL A 128 28.50 2.34 -0.83
N ARG A 129 28.23 1.03 -0.81
CA ARG A 129 28.85 0.07 0.10
C ARG A 129 30.35 -0.12 -0.19
N TYR A 130 30.77 -0.17 -1.45
CA TYR A 130 32.10 -0.68 -1.84
C TYR A 130 33.30 0.24 -1.53
N ARG A 131 33.18 1.24 -0.65
CA ARG A 131 34.29 2.15 -0.31
C ARG A 131 35.19 1.59 0.82
N LYS A 132 36.22 0.83 0.42
CA LYS A 132 37.19 0.21 1.36
C LYS A 132 38.02 1.22 2.17
N SER A 133 38.37 2.37 1.61
CA SER A 133 39.27 3.34 2.29
C SER A 133 38.50 4.39 3.09
N ARG A 134 39.07 4.81 4.23
CA ARG A 134 38.50 5.88 5.08
C ARG A 134 38.47 7.23 4.36
N LEU A 135 39.47 7.52 3.53
CA LEU A 135 39.55 8.77 2.78
C LEU A 135 38.47 8.84 1.70
N LEU A 136 38.22 7.74 0.98
CA LEU A 136 37.12 7.69 0.00
C LEU A 136 35.76 7.84 0.68
N ARG A 137 35.54 7.20 1.85
CA ARG A 137 34.29 7.40 2.60
C ARG A 137 34.04 8.86 2.97
N LEU A 138 35.09 9.61 3.34
CA LEU A 138 34.95 11.03 3.66
C LEU A 138 34.74 11.89 2.40
N ALA A 139 35.53 11.66 1.35
CA ALA A 139 35.46 12.43 0.10
C ALA A 139 34.10 12.30 -0.60
N PHE A 140 33.44 11.15 -0.45
CA PHE A 140 32.19 10.86 -1.12
C PHE A 140 30.96 10.86 -0.20
N SER A 141 31.11 11.19 1.09
CA SER A 141 30.00 11.12 2.06
C SER A 141 28.76 11.91 1.62
N ALA A 142 28.94 13.12 1.08
CA ALA A 142 27.84 13.96 0.60
C ALA A 142 27.14 13.34 -0.62
N ARG A 143 27.93 12.81 -1.58
CA ARG A 143 27.39 12.13 -2.77
C ARG A 143 26.64 10.86 -2.38
N ASP A 144 27.21 10.06 -1.49
CA ASP A 144 26.60 8.82 -1.01
C ASP A 144 25.30 9.10 -0.25
N THR A 145 25.23 10.20 0.51
CA THR A 145 23.99 10.66 1.18
C THR A 145 22.91 11.00 0.15
N GLU A 146 23.28 11.72 -0.91
CA GLU A 146 22.36 12.05 -1.99
C GLU A 146 21.91 10.81 -2.78
N THR A 147 22.82 9.86 -3.03
CA THR A 147 22.48 8.58 -3.64
C THR A 147 21.47 7.81 -2.80
N LEU A 148 21.67 7.71 -1.48
CA LEU A 148 20.71 7.07 -0.58
C LEU A 148 19.35 7.79 -0.56
N ARG A 149 19.35 9.13 -0.64
CA ARG A 149 18.11 9.92 -0.75
C ARG A 149 17.34 9.56 -2.02
N LEU A 150 18.03 9.49 -3.16
CA LEU A 150 17.43 9.12 -4.45
C LEU A 150 16.94 7.68 -4.46
N VAL A 151 17.71 6.74 -3.90
CA VAL A 151 17.30 5.33 -3.75
C VAL A 151 16.01 5.22 -2.93
N LYS A 152 15.94 5.89 -1.79
CA LYS A 152 14.73 5.94 -0.95
C LYS A 152 13.51 6.45 -1.71
N GLN A 153 13.68 7.53 -2.48
CA GLN A 153 12.61 8.09 -3.30
C GLN A 153 12.16 7.10 -4.38
N ARG A 154 13.09 6.46 -5.09
CA ARG A 154 12.76 5.44 -6.11
C ARG A 154 12.02 4.25 -5.51
N LEU A 155 12.41 3.80 -4.32
CA LEU A 155 11.72 2.73 -3.61
C LEU A 155 10.29 3.12 -3.27
N ASP A 156 10.07 4.33 -2.74
CA ASP A 156 8.73 4.84 -2.45
C ASP A 156 7.86 4.92 -3.71
N ASP A 157 8.42 5.45 -4.80
CA ASP A 157 7.69 5.64 -6.06
C ASP A 157 7.29 4.29 -6.67
N ALA A 158 8.21 3.31 -6.68
CA ALA A 158 7.95 1.95 -7.14
C ALA A 158 6.90 1.25 -6.25
N THR A 159 6.99 1.43 -4.94
CA THR A 159 6.02 0.85 -3.97
C THR A 159 4.63 1.45 -4.15
N LYS A 160 4.53 2.78 -4.30
CA LYS A 160 3.25 3.46 -4.55
C LYS A 160 2.60 2.98 -5.84
N LEU A 161 3.39 2.77 -6.90
CA LEU A 161 2.89 2.24 -8.16
C LEU A 161 2.32 0.83 -7.98
N LEU A 162 3.07 -0.06 -7.31
CA LEU A 162 2.60 -1.41 -7.01
C LEU A 162 1.32 -1.39 -6.17
N MET A 163 1.29 -0.58 -5.10
CA MET A 163 0.11 -0.40 -4.24
C MET A 163 -1.12 0.12 -5.01
N LEU A 164 -0.93 1.08 -5.91
CA LEU A 164 -2.02 1.59 -6.76
C LEU A 164 -2.61 0.47 -7.64
N ILE A 165 -1.75 -0.39 -8.20
CA ILE A 165 -2.20 -1.48 -9.07
C ILE A 165 -2.92 -2.57 -8.24
N VAL A 166 -2.38 -2.94 -7.07
CA VAL A 166 -3.02 -3.88 -6.14
C VAL A 166 -4.41 -3.36 -5.73
N THR A 167 -4.51 -2.11 -5.28
CA THR A 167 -5.79 -1.51 -4.87
C THR A 167 -6.79 -1.40 -6.02
N LEU A 168 -6.33 -1.08 -7.23
CA LEU A 168 -7.17 -1.07 -8.42
C LEU A 168 -7.75 -2.47 -8.71
N GLN A 169 -6.94 -3.52 -8.55
CA GLN A 169 -7.38 -4.90 -8.75
C GLN A 169 -8.38 -5.34 -7.69
N GLN A 170 -8.09 -5.07 -6.41
CA GLN A 170 -9.04 -5.31 -5.32
C GLN A 170 -10.39 -4.61 -5.56
N SER A 171 -10.36 -3.35 -6.04
CA SER A 171 -11.57 -2.60 -6.40
C SER A 171 -12.35 -3.24 -7.55
N LYS A 172 -11.67 -3.72 -8.61
CA LYS A 172 -12.30 -4.46 -9.71
C LYS A 172 -12.99 -5.74 -9.21
N THR A 173 -12.33 -6.50 -8.34
CA THR A 173 -12.87 -7.72 -7.73
C THR A 173 -14.11 -7.42 -6.89
N LEU A 174 -14.05 -6.43 -6.00
CA LEU A 174 -15.19 -6.01 -5.19
C LEU A 174 -16.37 -5.52 -6.05
N HIS A 175 -16.11 -4.80 -7.14
CA HIS A 175 -17.16 -4.36 -8.06
C HIS A 175 -17.81 -5.53 -8.79
N SER A 176 -17.03 -6.55 -9.18
CA SER A 176 -17.55 -7.79 -9.76
C SER A 176 -18.45 -8.53 -8.77
N MET A 177 -18.03 -8.67 -7.51
CA MET A 177 -18.81 -9.29 -6.44
C MET A 177 -20.09 -8.51 -6.14
N SER A 178 -20.03 -7.19 -6.07
CA SER A 178 -21.21 -6.34 -5.88
C SER A 178 -22.28 -6.57 -6.96
N ARG A 179 -21.85 -6.71 -8.22
CA ARG A 179 -22.75 -7.03 -9.35
C ARG A 179 -23.36 -8.43 -9.23
N THR A 180 -22.62 -9.44 -8.79
CA THR A 180 -23.17 -10.79 -8.64
C THR A 180 -24.15 -10.86 -7.47
N VAL A 181 -23.84 -10.24 -6.34
CA VAL A 181 -24.76 -10.13 -5.19
C VAL A 181 -26.06 -9.43 -5.59
N SER A 182 -25.98 -8.30 -6.30
CA SER A 182 -27.18 -7.57 -6.78
C SER A 182 -28.07 -8.44 -7.69
N ARG A 183 -27.49 -9.32 -8.51
CA ARG A 183 -28.25 -10.26 -9.35
C ARG A 183 -28.91 -11.37 -8.53
N VAL A 184 -28.20 -11.90 -7.54
CA VAL A 184 -28.72 -12.94 -6.65
C VAL A 184 -29.87 -12.38 -5.81
N GLU A 185 -29.73 -11.16 -5.27
CA GLU A 185 -30.81 -10.49 -4.55
C GLU A 185 -32.06 -10.32 -5.42
N GLY A 186 -31.90 -9.87 -6.67
CA GLY A 186 -33.01 -9.78 -7.62
C GLY A 186 -33.74 -11.11 -7.84
N LEU A 187 -33.00 -12.21 -8.00
CA LEU A 187 -33.57 -13.56 -8.14
C LEU A 187 -34.26 -14.02 -6.85
N VAL A 188 -33.70 -13.73 -5.68
CA VAL A 188 -34.31 -14.07 -4.39
C VAL A 188 -35.64 -13.34 -4.21
N PHE A 189 -35.71 -12.06 -4.59
CA PHE A 189 -36.97 -11.29 -4.59
C PHE A 189 -38.01 -11.88 -5.56
N GLU A 190 -37.59 -12.26 -6.78
CA GLU A 190 -38.48 -12.85 -7.78
C GLU A 190 -39.04 -14.21 -7.33
N VAL A 191 -38.18 -15.11 -6.83
CA VAL A 191 -38.60 -16.41 -6.28
C VAL A 191 -39.51 -16.23 -5.06
N GLY A 192 -39.19 -15.27 -4.18
CA GLY A 192 -40.04 -14.90 -3.05
C GLY A 192 -41.44 -14.45 -3.49
N TYR A 193 -41.51 -13.60 -4.53
CA TYR A 193 -42.76 -13.12 -5.10
C TYR A 193 -43.58 -14.24 -5.74
N MET A 194 -42.95 -15.12 -6.53
CA MET A 194 -43.62 -16.29 -7.13
C MET A 194 -44.16 -17.25 -6.07
N ARG A 195 -43.38 -17.50 -5.01
CA ARG A 195 -43.82 -18.34 -3.89
C ARG A 195 -45.01 -17.73 -3.17
N ALA A 196 -44.98 -16.42 -2.91
CA ALA A 196 -46.10 -15.69 -2.29
C ALA A 196 -47.39 -15.81 -3.11
N GLN A 197 -47.32 -15.68 -4.45
CA GLN A 197 -48.46 -15.87 -5.34
C GLN A 197 -49.04 -17.29 -5.30
N LEU A 198 -48.18 -18.32 -5.19
CA LEU A 198 -48.64 -19.72 -5.10
C LEU A 198 -49.28 -20.04 -3.74
N THR A 199 -48.81 -19.40 -2.66
CA THR A 199 -49.37 -19.58 -1.32
C THR A 199 -50.58 -18.70 -1.03
N ALA A 200 -50.82 -17.67 -1.86
CA ALA A 200 -52.00 -16.82 -1.71
C ALA A 200 -53.24 -17.72 -1.84
N PRO A 201 -54.07 -17.83 -0.79
CA PRO A 201 -55.28 -18.62 -0.86
C PRO A 201 -56.06 -18.07 -2.05
N ARG A 202 -56.42 -18.94 -3.00
CA ARG A 202 -57.36 -18.62 -4.07
C ARG A 202 -58.67 -18.23 -3.38
N THR A 203 -58.77 -16.97 -2.95
CA THR A 203 -59.99 -16.42 -2.42
C THR A 203 -60.96 -16.52 -3.56
N ALA A 204 -61.80 -17.56 -3.48
CA ALA A 204 -62.81 -17.88 -4.46
C ALA A 204 -63.50 -16.57 -4.82
N LEU A 205 -63.36 -16.21 -6.10
CA LEU A 205 -63.86 -15.03 -6.77
C LEU A 205 -65.29 -14.72 -6.28
N LYS A 206 -65.40 -13.99 -5.16
CA LYS A 206 -66.68 -13.59 -4.59
C LYS A 206 -67.12 -12.45 -5.51
N LYS A 207 -68.07 -12.77 -6.40
CA LYS A 207 -68.71 -11.85 -7.35
C LYS A 207 -68.79 -10.45 -6.73
N PRO A 208 -68.15 -9.43 -7.32
CA PRO A 208 -68.25 -8.09 -6.78
C PRO A 208 -69.71 -7.66 -6.88
N ALA A 209 -70.37 -7.51 -5.74
CA ALA A 209 -71.55 -6.67 -5.66
C ALA A 209 -71.07 -5.27 -6.04
N LEU A 210 -71.59 -4.76 -7.16
CA LEU A 210 -71.38 -3.40 -7.65
C LEU A 210 -71.80 -2.39 -6.58
N PHE A 211 -70.87 -2.01 -5.71
CA PHE A 211 -71.03 -0.81 -4.89
C PHE A 211 -70.34 0.33 -5.62
N PHE A 212 -71.17 1.17 -6.25
CA PHE A 212 -70.79 2.50 -6.74
C PHE A 212 -70.32 3.33 -5.54
N PHE A 213 -69.01 3.43 -5.34
CA PHE A 213 -68.44 4.46 -4.48
C PHE A 213 -68.10 5.66 -5.35
N HIS A 214 -68.82 6.74 -5.10
CA HIS A 214 -68.58 8.06 -5.66
C HIS A 214 -67.27 8.58 -5.07
N ILE A 215 -66.21 8.63 -5.89
CA ILE A 215 -64.93 9.21 -5.49
C ILE A 215 -65.05 10.73 -5.67
N SER A 216 -65.03 11.46 -4.55
CA SER A 216 -64.84 12.90 -4.57
C SER A 216 -63.38 13.23 -4.87
N PRO A 217 -63.09 14.24 -5.70
CA PRO A 217 -61.73 14.70 -5.96
C PRO A 217 -61.25 15.45 -4.72
N LEU A 218 -60.20 14.96 -4.06
CA LEU A 218 -59.51 15.69 -3.01
C LEU A 218 -58.06 15.89 -3.41
N ASP A 219 -57.66 17.15 -3.22
CA ASP A 219 -56.44 17.80 -3.64
C ASP A 219 -55.16 17.08 -3.24
N LEU A 220 -54.27 16.93 -4.22
CA LEU A 220 -52.88 16.52 -4.03
C LEU A 220 -52.00 17.78 -3.90
N PRO A 221 -51.24 17.95 -2.80
CA PRO A 221 -50.18 18.93 -2.75
C PRO A 221 -48.99 18.43 -3.59
N LEU A 222 -48.67 19.20 -4.62
CA LEU A 222 -47.41 19.18 -5.35
C LEU A 222 -46.30 19.71 -4.44
N ASP A 223 -45.55 18.82 -3.78
CA ASP A 223 -44.24 19.18 -3.22
C ASP A 223 -43.15 18.27 -3.80
N VAL A 224 -42.58 18.80 -4.88
CA VAL A 224 -41.16 18.93 -5.19
C VAL A 224 -40.22 18.09 -4.31
N ILE A 225 -39.79 16.93 -4.83
CA ILE A 225 -38.52 16.31 -4.42
C ILE A 225 -37.60 16.36 -5.64
N GLY A 226 -36.72 17.36 -5.62
CA GLY A 226 -35.65 17.52 -6.61
C GLY A 226 -34.62 16.41 -6.47
N SER A 227 -34.47 15.61 -7.52
CA SER A 227 -33.33 14.71 -7.69
C SER A 227 -32.07 15.53 -7.97
N PRO A 228 -30.96 15.34 -7.22
CA PRO A 228 -29.67 15.92 -7.58
C PRO A 228 -29.12 15.17 -8.80
N VAL A 229 -29.13 15.84 -9.95
CA VAL A 229 -28.36 15.46 -11.13
C VAL A 229 -26.88 15.65 -10.77
N LEU A 230 -26.14 14.55 -10.64
CA LEU A 230 -24.68 14.59 -10.58
C LEU A 230 -24.14 14.97 -11.97
N PRO A 231 -23.28 16.01 -12.08
CA PRO A 231 -22.62 16.31 -13.34
C PRO A 231 -21.55 15.26 -13.63
N ASN A 232 -21.70 14.59 -14.77
CA ASN A 232 -20.64 13.82 -15.41
C ASN A 232 -19.47 14.75 -15.75
N LEU A 233 -18.44 14.77 -14.90
CA LEU A 233 -17.12 15.29 -15.25
C LEU A 233 -16.39 14.23 -16.09
N LEU A 234 -16.73 14.21 -17.38
CA LEU A 234 -15.93 13.53 -18.40
C LEU A 234 -14.84 14.52 -18.83
N THR A 235 -13.68 14.46 -18.18
CA THR A 235 -12.47 15.16 -18.64
C THR A 235 -11.96 14.47 -19.89
N ASP A 236 -12.17 15.15 -21.01
CA ASP A 236 -11.57 14.95 -22.31
C ASP A 236 -10.06 15.21 -22.23
N PHE A 237 -9.26 14.14 -22.17
CA PHE A 237 -7.81 14.20 -22.40
C PHE A 237 -7.52 13.68 -23.81
N GLY A 238 -7.64 14.58 -24.79
CA GLY A 238 -7.07 14.38 -26.11
C GLY A 238 -5.54 14.52 -26.08
N PRO A 239 -4.79 13.67 -26.81
CA PRO A 239 -3.34 13.80 -26.92
C PRO A 239 -2.98 14.89 -27.93
N THR A 240 -2.10 15.80 -27.52
CA THR A 240 -1.26 16.59 -28.43
C THR A 240 -0.04 15.76 -28.82
N LEU A 241 -0.09 15.17 -30.01
CA LEU A 241 1.09 14.85 -30.84
C LEU A 241 0.73 15.13 -32.31
#